data_AF-A0A7S0ZHV0-F1
#
_entry.id   AF-A0A7S0ZHV0-F1
#
_cell.length_a   1.000
_cell.length_b   1.000
_cell.length_c   1.000
_cell.angle_alpha   90.00
_cell.angle_beta   90.00
_cell.angle_gamma   90.00
#
_symmetry.space_group_name_H-M   'P 1'
#
loop_
_entity.id
_entity.type
_entity.pdbx_description
1 polymer ?
#
loop_
_entity_poly.entity_id
_entity_poly.type
_entity_poly.pdbx_seq_one_letter_code
_entity_poly.pdbx_strand_id
1 'polypeptide(L)'
;LKFHASARSELCRKLAERMHDTDERVRLAALKSSILVGEFMEDSFKEFGSSRLSDKKQSVRHLAGSGMIEMFLRMNRNLLITSGESNKKKSPRKKSSEQNRTEKKIDSVQFNWIPNQLVSVYRALRKHDPWLVAKIQNAISREFIWGASSHVKDANVLSSKRALINLLTVVSCVSVENRALLSQLLSDRARCVLGLRKFLVARLELR
;
A
#
# COMPACT_ATOMS: atom_id res chain seq x y z
N LEU A 1 -26.83 -12.00 16.26
CA LEU A 1 -25.35 -12.00 16.03
C LEU A 1 -24.86 -13.13 15.12
N LYS A 2 -25.32 -14.39 15.25
CA LYS A 2 -24.91 -15.50 14.35
C LYS A 2 -25.29 -15.32 12.86
N PHE A 3 -26.44 -14.69 12.59
CA PHE A 3 -26.94 -14.46 11.22
C PHE A 3 -26.02 -13.54 10.37
N HIS A 4 -25.44 -12.51 10.99
CA HIS A 4 -24.52 -11.58 10.30
C HIS A 4 -23.17 -12.21 9.97
N ALA A 5 -22.66 -13.11 10.82
CA ALA A 5 -21.42 -13.84 10.55
C ALA A 5 -21.57 -14.82 9.38
N SER A 6 -22.72 -15.52 9.30
CA SER A 6 -23.05 -16.42 8.20
C SER A 6 -23.22 -15.67 6.87
N ALA A 7 -23.97 -14.57 6.85
CA ALA A 7 -24.13 -13.74 5.65
C ALA A 7 -22.81 -13.13 5.16
N ARG A 8 -21.93 -12.72 6.08
CA ARG A 8 -20.58 -12.22 5.74
C ARG A 8 -19.72 -13.31 5.11
N SER A 9 -19.68 -14.50 5.71
CA SER A 9 -18.92 -15.63 5.16
C SER A 9 -19.43 -16.03 3.78
N GLU A 10 -20.75 -16.06 3.59
CA GLU A 10 -21.36 -16.35 2.30
C GLU A 10 -21.02 -15.30 1.23
N LEU A 11 -21.05 -14.01 1.59
CA LEU A 11 -20.65 -12.93 0.69
C LEU A 11 -19.16 -13.05 0.31
N CYS A 12 -18.28 -13.30 1.28
CA CYS A 12 -16.85 -13.50 1.02
C CYS A 12 -16.62 -14.64 0.02
N ARG A 13 -17.29 -15.79 0.23
CA ARG A 13 -17.23 -16.94 -0.65
C ARG A 13 -17.73 -16.63 -2.06
N LYS A 14 -18.91 -15.99 -2.18
CA LYS A 14 -19.47 -15.62 -3.48
C LYS A 14 -18.56 -14.64 -4.24
N LEU A 15 -17.99 -13.66 -3.56
CA LEU A 15 -17.04 -12.73 -4.19
C LEU A 15 -15.77 -13.45 -4.63
N ALA A 16 -15.23 -14.35 -3.82
CA ALA A 16 -14.08 -15.17 -4.17
C ALA A 16 -14.32 -15.98 -5.45
N GLU A 17 -15.46 -16.68 -5.55
CA GLU A 17 -15.86 -17.41 -6.75
C GLU A 17 -15.89 -16.51 -7.98
N ARG A 18 -16.44 -15.30 -7.85
CA ARG A 18 -16.52 -14.32 -8.95
C ARG A 18 -15.16 -13.73 -9.35
N MET A 19 -14.13 -13.77 -8.50
CA MET A 19 -12.77 -13.40 -8.88
C MET A 19 -12.10 -14.45 -9.79
N HIS A 20 -12.65 -15.65 -9.86
CA HIS A 20 -12.19 -16.74 -10.74
C HIS A 20 -13.12 -16.98 -11.92
N ASP A 21 -14.13 -16.13 -12.12
CA ASP A 21 -15.04 -16.24 -13.25
C ASP A 21 -14.28 -16.15 -14.58
N THR A 22 -14.75 -16.88 -15.58
CA THR A 22 -14.20 -16.85 -16.94
C THR A 22 -14.32 -15.47 -17.58
N ASP A 23 -15.40 -14.74 -17.28
CA ASP A 23 -15.63 -13.39 -17.79
C ASP A 23 -14.78 -12.35 -17.02
N GLU A 24 -13.97 -11.62 -17.76
CA GLU A 24 -13.16 -10.51 -17.26
C GLU A 24 -14.00 -9.46 -16.52
N ARG A 25 -15.19 -9.14 -17.03
CA ARG A 25 -16.08 -8.12 -16.45
C ARG A 25 -16.55 -8.54 -15.06
N VAL A 26 -16.86 -9.83 -14.90
CA VAL A 26 -17.27 -10.39 -13.60
C VAL A 26 -16.10 -10.36 -12.62
N ARG A 27 -14.89 -10.75 -13.06
CA ARG A 27 -13.68 -10.64 -12.22
C ARG A 27 -13.39 -9.22 -11.78
N LEU A 28 -13.50 -8.24 -12.69
CA LEU A 28 -13.32 -6.82 -12.38
C LEU A 28 -14.35 -6.31 -11.37
N ALA A 29 -15.63 -6.66 -11.54
CA ALA A 29 -16.69 -6.27 -10.63
C ALA A 29 -16.50 -6.87 -9.22
N ALA A 30 -16.07 -8.14 -9.15
CA ALA A 30 -15.75 -8.80 -7.88
C ALA A 30 -14.57 -8.13 -7.18
N LEU A 31 -13.46 -7.91 -7.90
CA LEU A 31 -12.29 -7.20 -7.37
C LEU A 31 -12.65 -5.81 -6.85
N LYS A 32 -13.36 -5.01 -7.66
CA LYS A 32 -13.78 -3.65 -7.28
C LYS A 32 -14.62 -3.67 -6.01
N SER A 33 -15.57 -4.60 -5.92
CA SER A 33 -16.41 -4.77 -4.73
C SER A 33 -15.58 -5.11 -3.49
N SER A 34 -14.62 -6.04 -3.60
CA SER A 34 -13.76 -6.39 -2.47
C SER A 34 -12.83 -5.25 -2.04
N ILE A 35 -12.29 -4.49 -2.99
CA ILE A 35 -11.48 -3.30 -2.70
C ILE A 35 -12.31 -2.26 -1.94
N LEU A 36 -13.55 -2.02 -2.38
CA LEU A 36 -14.46 -1.08 -1.72
C LEU A 36 -14.76 -1.50 -0.28
N VAL A 37 -15.08 -2.77 -0.07
CA VAL A 37 -15.41 -3.33 1.24
C VAL A 37 -14.20 -3.36 2.19
N GLY A 38 -12.97 -3.44 1.66
CA GLY A 38 -11.75 -3.16 2.41
C GLY A 38 -11.47 -4.19 3.51
N GLU A 39 -11.39 -3.73 4.76
CA GLU A 39 -11.03 -4.53 5.94
C GLU A 39 -11.89 -5.79 6.10
N PHE A 40 -13.18 -5.73 5.75
CA PHE A 40 -14.06 -6.88 5.95
C PHE A 40 -13.73 -8.06 5.02
N MET A 41 -12.99 -7.80 3.94
CA MET A 41 -12.57 -8.76 2.94
C MET A 41 -11.06 -9.06 3.01
N GLU A 42 -10.33 -8.66 4.07
CA GLU A 42 -8.87 -8.79 4.10
C GLU A 42 -8.37 -10.21 3.77
N ASP A 43 -8.85 -11.21 4.50
CA ASP A 43 -8.42 -12.60 4.32
C ASP A 43 -8.77 -13.14 2.94
N SER A 44 -10.01 -12.91 2.48
CA SER A 44 -10.45 -13.34 1.16
C SER A 44 -9.73 -12.60 0.03
N PHE A 45 -9.42 -11.32 0.20
CA PHE A 45 -8.69 -10.55 -0.80
C PHE A 45 -7.21 -10.95 -0.82
N LYS A 46 -6.62 -11.28 0.34
CA LYS A 46 -5.28 -11.87 0.44
C LYS A 46 -5.20 -13.19 -0.31
N GLU A 47 -6.18 -14.06 -0.14
CA GLU A 47 -6.21 -15.38 -0.76
C GLU A 47 -6.51 -15.31 -2.27
N PHE A 48 -7.60 -14.65 -2.65
CA PHE A 48 -8.11 -14.67 -4.03
C PHE A 48 -7.69 -13.45 -4.85
N GLY A 49 -7.75 -12.27 -4.25
CA GLY A 49 -7.41 -11.00 -4.90
C GLY A 49 -5.93 -10.91 -5.27
N SER A 50 -5.04 -11.50 -4.46
CA SER A 50 -3.60 -11.52 -4.75
C SER A 50 -3.21 -12.31 -5.98
N SER A 51 -3.92 -13.42 -6.26
CA SER A 51 -3.71 -14.20 -7.48
C SER A 51 -3.95 -13.39 -8.75
N ARG A 52 -4.77 -12.33 -8.67
CA ARG A 52 -5.13 -11.48 -9.81
C ARG A 52 -4.01 -10.56 -10.28
N LEU A 53 -2.93 -10.42 -9.51
CA LEU A 53 -1.69 -9.78 -9.99
C LEU A 53 -1.06 -10.53 -11.17
N SER A 54 -1.37 -11.82 -11.33
CA SER A 54 -0.90 -12.67 -12.42
C SER A 54 -2.01 -13.00 -13.43
N ASP A 55 -3.15 -12.29 -13.41
CA ASP A 55 -4.24 -12.52 -14.37
C ASP A 55 -3.76 -12.28 -15.81
N LYS A 56 -4.33 -13.02 -16.77
CA LYS A 56 -3.98 -12.86 -18.20
C LYS A 56 -4.41 -11.49 -18.71
N LYS A 57 -5.51 -10.93 -18.18
CA LYS A 57 -6.06 -9.64 -18.59
C LYS A 57 -5.39 -8.50 -17.84
N GLN A 58 -4.85 -7.53 -18.58
CA GLN A 58 -4.12 -6.39 -18.03
C GLN A 58 -4.99 -5.53 -17.11
N SER A 59 -6.22 -5.24 -17.52
CA SER A 59 -7.23 -4.53 -16.72
C SER A 59 -7.40 -5.12 -15.31
N VAL A 60 -7.47 -6.45 -15.23
CA VAL A 60 -7.64 -7.19 -13.96
C VAL A 60 -6.39 -7.07 -13.09
N ARG A 61 -5.20 -7.27 -13.67
CA ARG A 61 -3.92 -7.07 -12.95
C ARG A 61 -3.79 -5.66 -12.42
N HIS A 62 -4.11 -4.67 -13.26
CA HIS A 62 -4.03 -3.25 -12.92
C HIS A 62 -4.96 -2.90 -11.77
N LEU A 63 -6.21 -3.38 -11.80
CA LEU A 63 -7.16 -3.17 -10.72
C LEU A 63 -6.71 -3.87 -9.43
N ALA A 64 -6.23 -5.11 -9.49
CA ALA A 64 -5.76 -5.85 -8.33
C ALA A 64 -4.58 -5.13 -7.65
N GLY A 65 -3.55 -4.74 -8.41
CA GLY A 65 -2.39 -4.05 -7.87
C GLY A 65 -2.70 -2.64 -7.39
N SER A 66 -3.52 -1.88 -8.12
CA SER A 66 -3.98 -0.56 -7.68
C SER A 66 -4.81 -0.64 -6.41
N GLY A 67 -5.73 -1.61 -6.35
CA GLY A 67 -6.59 -1.87 -5.20
C GLY A 67 -5.81 -2.25 -3.95
N MET A 68 -4.78 -3.09 -4.08
CA MET A 68 -3.87 -3.39 -2.98
C MET A 68 -3.18 -2.14 -2.44
N ILE A 69 -2.62 -1.32 -3.32
CA ILE A 69 -1.94 -0.08 -2.94
C ILE A 69 -2.92 0.85 -2.22
N GLU A 70 -4.12 1.03 -2.78
CA GLU A 70 -5.19 1.84 -2.20
C GLU A 70 -5.63 1.32 -0.82
N MET A 71 -5.86 0.02 -0.70
CA MET A 71 -6.25 -0.62 0.57
C MET A 71 -5.17 -0.42 1.63
N PHE A 72 -3.90 -0.66 1.29
CA PHE A 72 -2.80 -0.46 2.24
C PHE A 72 -2.74 0.99 2.72
N LEU A 73 -2.79 1.96 1.81
CA LEU A 73 -2.75 3.39 2.15
C LEU A 73 -3.96 3.82 2.98
N ARG A 74 -5.16 3.36 2.62
CA ARG A 74 -6.41 3.72 3.31
C ARG A 74 -6.47 3.16 4.72
N MET A 75 -6.05 1.91 4.91
CA MET A 75 -6.13 1.19 6.18
C MET A 75 -5.00 1.59 7.12
N ASN A 76 -3.85 1.98 6.58
CA ASN A 76 -2.72 2.47 7.36
C ASN A 76 -2.64 4.01 7.40
N ARG A 77 -3.76 4.71 7.14
CA ARG A 77 -3.77 6.18 7.06
C ARG A 77 -3.25 6.84 8.35
N ASN A 78 -3.50 6.24 9.51
CA ASN A 78 -2.99 6.74 10.80
C ASN A 78 -1.46 6.62 10.93
N LEU A 79 -0.84 5.65 10.25
CA LEU A 79 0.62 5.57 10.12
C LEU A 79 1.15 6.69 9.20
N LEU A 80 0.34 7.10 8.23
CA LEU A 80 0.69 8.01 7.13
C LEU A 80 0.27 9.48 7.33
N ILE A 81 -0.44 9.82 8.42
CA ILE A 81 -0.76 11.20 8.79
C ILE A 81 0.27 11.73 9.79
N THR A 82 0.72 12.98 9.59
CA THR A 82 1.36 13.75 10.65
C THR A 82 0.36 13.98 11.77
N SER A 83 0.48 13.31 12.91
CA SER A 83 -0.15 13.83 14.12
C SER A 83 0.47 15.21 14.34
N GLY A 84 -0.28 16.26 14.00
CA GLY A 84 0.12 17.61 14.32
C GLY A 84 0.48 17.63 15.80
N GLU A 85 1.67 18.13 16.09
CA GLU A 85 1.97 18.69 17.39
C GLU A 85 0.80 19.62 17.73
N SER A 86 -0.05 19.16 18.65
CA SER A 86 -1.07 19.98 19.24
C SER A 86 -0.35 21.05 20.04
N ASN A 87 -0.02 22.17 19.38
CA ASN A 87 0.34 23.43 20.01
C ASN A 87 -0.91 23.95 20.76
N LYS A 88 -1.24 23.33 21.89
CA LYS A 88 -2.07 23.97 22.91
C LYS A 88 -1.14 24.88 23.70
N LYS A 89 -1.25 26.18 23.42
CA LYS A 89 -0.73 27.27 24.24
C LYS A 89 -0.97 26.97 25.73
N LYS A 90 0.10 27.08 26.51
CA LYS A 90 0.13 26.98 27.97
C LYS A 90 -0.80 28.02 28.63
N SER A 91 -1.45 27.62 29.71
CA SER A 91 -1.72 28.46 30.90
C SER A 91 -1.87 27.56 32.13
N PRO A 92 -1.51 28.00 33.36
CA PRO A 92 -0.85 27.14 34.34
C PRO A 92 -1.68 26.76 35.59
N ARG A 93 -1.12 25.80 36.36
CA ARG A 93 -1.46 25.30 37.73
C ARG A 93 -2.58 24.25 37.81
N LYS A 94 -2.47 23.11 38.52
CA LYS A 94 -1.64 22.68 39.66
C LYS A 94 -1.46 21.12 39.63
N LYS A 95 -0.41 20.64 40.30
CA LYS A 95 -0.03 19.23 40.64
C LYS A 95 -1.27 18.42 41.10
N SER A 96 -1.45 17.11 40.85
CA SER A 96 -0.53 15.97 40.95
C SER A 96 -1.18 14.70 40.39
N SER A 97 -0.47 13.93 39.57
CA SER A 97 -0.46 12.45 39.55
C SER A 97 0.36 12.01 38.33
N GLU A 98 1.57 11.59 38.64
CA GLU A 98 2.51 10.96 37.73
C GLU A 98 2.05 9.54 37.44
N GLN A 99 2.46 9.01 36.29
CA GLN A 99 2.35 7.60 35.87
C GLN A 99 0.99 7.13 35.36
N ASN A 100 0.72 7.45 34.09
CA ASN A 100 0.32 6.47 33.07
C ASN A 100 0.21 7.18 31.70
N ARG A 101 1.36 7.63 31.16
CA ARG A 101 1.46 7.82 29.72
C ARG A 101 1.62 6.43 29.11
N THR A 102 0.49 5.78 28.88
CA THR A 102 0.41 4.67 27.94
C THR A 102 0.99 5.15 26.63
N GLU A 103 2.18 4.66 26.31
CA GLU A 103 2.68 4.61 24.95
C GLU A 103 1.49 4.15 24.09
N LYS A 104 1.04 5.01 23.17
CA LYS A 104 0.10 4.56 22.14
C LYS A 104 0.80 3.43 21.42
N LYS A 105 0.39 2.20 21.74
CA LYS A 105 0.72 0.97 21.01
C LYS A 105 0.75 1.35 19.54
N ILE A 106 1.86 1.10 18.86
CA ILE A 106 1.89 1.18 17.40
C ILE A 106 0.80 0.21 16.96
N ASP A 107 -0.33 0.76 16.50
CA ASP A 107 -1.45 -0.03 16.02
C ASP A 107 -0.89 -1.03 14.99
N SER A 108 -1.26 -2.30 15.14
CA SER A 108 -0.86 -3.37 14.23
C SER A 108 -1.10 -2.93 12.79
N VAL A 109 -0.06 -3.00 11.96
CA VAL A 109 -0.15 -2.67 10.52
C VAL A 109 -1.20 -3.58 9.88
N GLN A 110 -2.31 -2.99 9.43
CA GLN A 110 -3.32 -3.73 8.70
C GLN A 110 -2.80 -4.03 7.29
N PHE A 111 -3.18 -5.16 6.69
CA PHE A 111 -2.73 -5.52 5.35
C PHE A 111 -1.21 -5.60 5.21
N ASN A 112 -0.50 -6.01 6.26
CA ASN A 112 0.97 -6.14 6.28
C ASN A 112 1.52 -7.10 5.20
N TRP A 113 0.68 -7.96 4.62
CA TRP A 113 1.05 -8.87 3.55
C TRP A 113 1.18 -8.17 2.18
N ILE A 114 0.59 -6.97 2.01
CA ILE A 114 0.55 -6.28 0.72
C ILE A 114 1.96 -5.91 0.22
N PRO A 115 2.84 -5.26 1.01
CA PRO A 115 4.20 -4.96 0.55
C PRO A 115 4.93 -6.21 0.05
N ASN A 116 4.85 -7.32 0.77
CA ASN A 116 5.46 -8.59 0.36
C ASN A 116 4.90 -9.08 -0.98
N GLN A 117 3.57 -9.04 -1.13
CA GLN A 117 2.89 -9.57 -2.31
C GLN A 117 3.17 -8.73 -3.56
N LEU A 118 3.26 -7.40 -3.43
CA LEU A 118 3.62 -6.53 -4.54
C LEU A 118 5.08 -6.73 -4.97
N VAL A 119 5.98 -6.98 -4.00
CA VAL A 119 7.39 -7.29 -4.29
C VAL A 119 7.55 -8.66 -4.96
N SER A 120 6.80 -9.68 -4.50
CA SER A 120 6.96 -11.05 -5.00
C SER A 120 6.66 -11.18 -6.51
N VAL A 121 5.71 -10.38 -7.02
CA VAL A 121 5.33 -10.38 -8.44
C VAL A 121 6.23 -9.50 -9.32
N TYR A 122 7.13 -8.70 -8.73
CA TYR A 122 7.95 -7.72 -9.44
C TYR A 122 8.67 -8.31 -10.65
N ARG A 123 9.37 -9.43 -10.45
CA ARG A 123 10.19 -10.05 -11.51
C ARG A 123 9.34 -10.56 -12.67
N ALA A 124 8.19 -11.15 -12.38
CA ALA A 124 7.25 -11.63 -13.39
C ALA A 124 6.66 -10.46 -14.18
N LEU A 125 6.26 -9.37 -13.50
CA LEU A 125 5.62 -8.24 -14.15
C LEU A 125 6.59 -7.36 -14.95
N ARG A 126 7.89 -7.32 -14.62
CA ARG A 126 8.86 -6.40 -15.21
C ARG A 126 8.90 -6.39 -16.74
N LYS A 127 8.69 -7.55 -17.38
CA LYS A 127 8.67 -7.66 -18.85
C LYS A 127 7.28 -7.53 -19.45
N HIS A 128 6.24 -7.92 -18.71
CA HIS A 128 4.88 -8.09 -19.24
C HIS A 128 3.94 -6.93 -18.92
N ASP A 129 4.24 -6.15 -17.87
CA ASP A 129 3.39 -5.06 -17.40
C ASP A 129 4.22 -3.93 -16.76
N PRO A 130 4.99 -3.18 -17.57
CA PRO A 130 5.86 -2.12 -17.06
C PRO A 130 5.10 -1.00 -16.35
N TRP A 131 3.84 -0.76 -16.73
CA TRP A 131 2.98 0.21 -16.05
C TRP A 131 2.71 -0.21 -14.61
N LEU A 132 2.30 -1.46 -14.39
CA LEU A 132 2.03 -1.95 -13.04
C LEU A 132 3.31 -1.98 -12.21
N VAL A 133 4.44 -2.34 -12.81
CA VAL A 133 5.74 -2.27 -12.14
C VAL A 133 6.09 -0.85 -11.69
N ALA A 134 5.92 0.14 -12.55
CA ALA A 134 6.16 1.54 -12.18
C ALA A 134 5.24 1.98 -11.02
N LYS A 135 3.97 1.53 -11.03
CA LYS A 135 3.01 1.80 -9.96
C LYS A 135 3.41 1.15 -8.63
N ILE A 136 3.82 -0.11 -8.64
CA ILE A 136 4.35 -0.82 -7.47
C ILE A 136 5.62 -0.13 -6.95
N GLN A 137 6.54 0.23 -7.84
CA GLN A 137 7.75 0.97 -7.47
C GLN A 137 7.42 2.28 -6.78
N ASN A 138 6.44 3.04 -7.29
CA ASN A 138 6.03 4.30 -6.68
C ASN A 138 5.37 4.09 -5.32
N ALA A 139 4.50 3.09 -5.20
CA ALA A 139 3.84 2.77 -3.95
C ALA A 139 4.85 2.43 -2.84
N ILE A 140 5.76 1.49 -3.09
CA ILE A 140 6.72 1.00 -2.10
C ILE A 140 7.74 2.08 -1.71
N SER A 141 8.30 2.79 -2.68
CA SER A 141 9.40 3.73 -2.44
C SER A 141 8.95 5.15 -2.07
N ARG A 142 7.68 5.47 -2.27
CA ARG A 142 7.15 6.81 -2.04
C ARG A 142 5.88 6.79 -1.22
N GLU A 143 4.81 6.21 -1.72
CA GLU A 143 3.47 6.38 -1.13
C GLU A 143 3.37 5.74 0.27
N PHE A 144 3.89 4.53 0.44
CA PHE A 144 3.88 3.81 1.72
C PHE A 144 4.82 4.43 2.76
N ILE A 145 5.85 5.16 2.32
CA ILE A 145 6.86 5.74 3.21
C ILE A 145 6.44 7.15 3.62
N TRP A 146 6.05 7.97 2.65
CA TRP A 146 5.84 9.42 2.82
C TRP A 146 4.37 9.79 2.97
N GLY A 147 3.43 8.85 2.83
CA GLY A 147 1.99 9.14 2.86
C GLY A 147 1.48 9.98 1.69
N ALA A 148 2.35 10.31 0.74
CA ALA A 148 2.06 11.14 -0.42
C ALA A 148 1.35 10.30 -1.49
N SER A 149 0.04 10.11 -1.33
CA SER A 149 -0.81 9.68 -2.43
C SER A 149 -0.94 10.82 -3.44
N SER A 150 -0.86 10.49 -4.73
CA SER A 150 -1.05 11.43 -5.85
C SER A 150 -2.43 12.11 -5.87
N HIS A 151 -3.36 11.68 -5.00
CA HIS A 151 -4.73 12.20 -4.90
C HIS A 151 -4.94 13.24 -3.78
N VAL A 152 -3.91 13.59 -3.00
CA VAL A 152 -4.02 14.61 -1.95
C VAL A 152 -3.15 15.81 -2.31
N LYS A 153 -3.77 16.89 -2.80
CA LYS A 153 -3.08 18.13 -3.21
C LYS A 153 -2.31 18.80 -2.06
N ASP A 154 -2.62 18.46 -0.81
CA ASP A 154 -1.96 18.95 0.41
C ASP A 154 -1.34 17.80 1.22
N ALA A 155 -0.61 16.89 0.56
CA ALA A 155 0.17 15.89 1.28
C ALA A 155 1.33 16.57 2.00
N ASN A 156 1.12 16.97 3.26
CA ASN A 156 2.20 17.34 4.16
C ASN A 156 3.21 16.20 4.18
N VAL A 157 4.39 16.45 3.61
CA VAL A 157 5.49 15.49 3.60
C VAL A 157 5.77 15.13 5.06
N LEU A 158 5.67 13.84 5.36
CA LEU A 158 5.97 13.32 6.69
C LEU A 158 7.36 13.78 7.14
N SER A 159 7.53 14.06 8.43
CA SER A 159 8.85 14.33 8.98
C SER A 159 9.80 13.16 8.70
N SER A 160 11.09 13.43 8.53
CA SER A 160 12.09 12.39 8.23
C SER A 160 12.06 11.23 9.25
N LYS A 161 11.78 11.53 10.52
CA LYS A 161 11.60 10.52 11.57
C LYS A 161 10.41 9.59 11.28
N ARG A 162 9.27 10.14 10.86
CA ARG A 162 8.07 9.35 10.56
C ARG A 162 8.23 8.56 9.26
N ALA A 163 8.86 9.16 8.24
CA ALA A 163 9.22 8.46 7.01
C ALA A 163 10.15 7.27 7.29
N LEU A 164 11.12 7.42 8.19
CA LEU A 164 12.00 6.32 8.60
C LEU A 164 11.23 5.19 9.30
N ILE A 165 10.31 5.52 10.21
CA ILE A 165 9.44 4.52 10.86
C ILE A 165 8.64 3.76 9.80
N ASN A 166 8.01 4.47 8.86
CA ASN A 166 7.22 3.83 7.81
C ASN A 166 8.08 2.96 6.89
N LEU A 167 9.29 3.39 6.55
CA LEU A 167 10.25 2.58 5.80
C LEU A 167 10.57 1.28 6.55
N LEU A 168 10.89 1.36 7.84
CA LEU A 168 11.16 0.18 8.66
C LEU A 168 9.95 -0.76 8.73
N THR A 169 8.74 -0.20 8.83
CA THR A 169 7.49 -0.95 8.80
C THR A 169 7.27 -1.65 7.45
N VAL A 170 7.48 -0.96 6.33
CA VAL A 170 7.34 -1.57 4.99
C VAL A 170 8.38 -2.68 4.79
N VAL A 171 9.61 -2.46 5.24
CA VAL A 171 10.68 -3.47 5.16
C VAL A 171 10.36 -4.68 6.06
N SER A 172 9.80 -4.49 7.25
CA SER A 172 9.41 -5.60 8.13
C SER A 172 8.23 -6.41 7.59
N CYS A 173 7.39 -5.79 6.74
CA CYS A 173 6.31 -6.46 6.03
C CYS A 173 6.81 -7.35 4.87
N VAL A 174 8.06 -7.21 4.42
CA VAL A 174 8.62 -8.00 3.31
C VAL A 174 9.39 -9.20 3.86
N SER A 175 9.01 -10.39 3.39
CA SER A 175 9.63 -11.65 3.81
C SER A 175 11.11 -11.70 3.41
N VAL A 176 11.91 -12.49 4.12
CA VAL A 176 13.36 -12.56 3.90
C VAL A 176 13.68 -12.98 2.46
N GLU A 177 12.89 -13.89 1.91
CA GLU A 177 13.00 -14.41 0.53
C GLU A 177 12.82 -13.30 -0.51
N ASN A 178 11.96 -12.32 -0.21
CA ASN A 178 11.62 -11.22 -1.11
C ASN A 178 12.50 -9.97 -0.89
N ARG A 179 13.37 -9.94 0.13
CA ARG A 179 14.26 -8.77 0.36
C ARG A 179 15.23 -8.51 -0.78
N ALA A 180 15.72 -9.57 -1.44
CA ALA A 180 16.55 -9.43 -2.62
C ALA A 180 15.77 -8.77 -3.79
N LEU A 181 14.50 -9.13 -3.96
CA LEU A 181 13.61 -8.51 -4.95
C LEU A 181 13.31 -7.05 -4.61
N LEU A 182 13.09 -6.74 -3.32
CA LEU A 182 12.92 -5.36 -2.86
C LEU A 182 14.16 -4.51 -3.18
N SER A 183 15.36 -5.01 -2.86
CA SER A 183 16.63 -4.33 -3.18
C SER A 183 16.80 -4.10 -4.67
N GLN A 184 16.47 -5.11 -5.49
CA GLN A 184 16.49 -5.01 -6.95
C GLN A 184 15.51 -3.94 -7.46
N LEU A 185 14.27 -3.95 -6.95
CA LEU A 185 13.24 -2.98 -7.30
C LEU A 185 13.66 -1.54 -6.99
N LEU A 186 14.24 -1.30 -5.81
CA LEU A 186 14.74 0.01 -5.40
C LEU A 186 15.94 0.46 -6.23
N SER A 187 16.87 -0.45 -6.53
CA SER A 187 18.01 -0.20 -7.40
C SER A 187 17.59 0.17 -8.82
N ASP A 188 16.59 -0.54 -9.37
CA ASP A 188 16.04 -0.26 -10.69
C ASP A 188 15.38 1.13 -10.72
N ARG A 189 14.63 1.49 -9.67
CA ARG A 189 14.06 2.83 -9.53
C ARG A 189 15.15 3.91 -9.45
N ALA A 190 16.19 3.72 -8.65
CA ALA A 190 17.29 4.68 -8.53
C ALA A 190 17.95 4.94 -9.90
N ARG A 191 18.17 3.89 -10.69
CA ARG A 191 18.67 4.01 -12.06
C ARG A 191 17.73 4.79 -12.97
N CYS A 192 16.41 4.55 -12.89
CA CYS A 192 15.43 5.34 -13.64
C CYS A 192 15.47 6.83 -13.28
N VAL A 193 15.56 7.16 -11.99
CA VAL A 193 15.65 8.56 -11.53
C VAL A 193 16.93 9.23 -12.03
N LEU A 194 18.08 8.54 -11.96
CA LEU A 194 19.34 9.05 -12.50
C LEU A 194 19.29 9.25 -14.02
N GLY A 195 18.67 8.32 -14.76
CA GLY A 195 18.46 8.44 -16.19
C GLY A 195 17.62 9.67 -16.56
N LEU A 196 16.50 9.88 -15.84
CA LEU A 196 15.66 11.07 -16.02
C LEU A 196 16.41 12.37 -15.70
N ARG A 197 17.23 12.38 -14.64
CA ARG A 197 18.07 13.54 -14.32
C ARG A 197 19.04 13.87 -15.44
N LYS A 198 19.75 12.87 -15.99
CA LYS A 198 20.66 13.06 -17.12
C LYS A 198 19.94 13.58 -18.36
N PHE A 199 18.76 13.03 -18.66
CA PHE A 199 17.92 13.50 -19.76
C PHE A 199 17.52 14.97 -19.60
N LEU A 200 17.12 15.38 -18.39
CA LEU A 200 16.76 16.78 -18.12
C LEU A 200 17.95 17.73 -18.28
N VAL A 201 19.14 17.33 -17.82
CA VAL A 201 20.37 18.13 -18.02
C VAL A 201 20.67 18.29 -19.51
N ALA A 202 20.69 17.20 -20.28
CA ALA A 202 20.91 17.26 -21.72
C ALA A 202 19.86 18.12 -22.45
N ARG A 203 18.59 18.06 -22.02
CA ARG A 203 17.51 18.92 -22.55
C ARG A 203 17.71 20.40 -22.26
N LEU A 204 18.33 20.75 -21.14
CA LEU A 204 18.64 22.13 -20.77
C LEU A 204 19.86 22.64 -21.53
N GLU A 205 20.86 21.79 -21.79
CA GLU A 205 22.05 22.12 -22.58
C GLU A 205 21.75 22.32 -24.08
N LEU A 206 20.67 21.72 -24.59
CA LEU A 206 20.21 21.88 -25.97
C LEU A 206 19.34 23.13 -26.20
N ARG A 207 19.03 23.90 -25.16
CA ARG A 207 18.26 25.15 -25.24
C ARG A 207 19.17 26.35 -25.09
#